data_AF-A0A9X2RKF8-F1
#
_entry.id   AF-A0A9X2RKF8-F1
#
_cell.length_a   1.000
_cell.length_b   1.000
_cell.length_c   1.000
_cell.angle_alpha   90.00
_cell.angle_beta   90.00
_cell.angle_gamma   90.00
#
_symmetry.space_group_name_H-M   'P 1'
#
loop_
_entity.id
_entity.type
_entity.pdbx_description
1 polymer ?
#
loop_
_entity_poly.entity_id
_entity_poly.type
_entity_poly.pdbx_seq_one_letter_code
_entity_poly.pdbx_strand_id
1 'polypeptide(L)'
;MVSADEQEFSPAQAGGGPGRSGVGPMAADRLPPSPSTAPGWLPSPNKVWRLACTLAAAIFVIWFVAWPIGTMLAHYEVTGVWRFGLGYSGAVVILAMSNALLVLAGGYMLRAALRLEATADRLGRAAERIEPPLTSEAVKADLALLGGEVDKALAKLAKTEQQIRAQVQAIDAAAETMSQGTHQGTERLAKERQALIDATARMNAEADAFAEALSRRSTAAEDEASASLPRIEEQMKRLETVSAASAEQFASLREAMVESSELMRQAPKGLAGELQGGADTLRQAQAELLKESEKLHSLIEQQKGRADSLGRTLAQQGEKLRARGSKKGGTGSWRGILDKVEKDATEPLLPPRQPAAAAPQMQAQPRPEMHPEEARLDRMQRFTMALKAQLLGMPTADEQQRFEGGERNLFVSQLLAVDPIEMRAQLRSAISEDENLAEAAEMFLSDFDQLLAPVMGDGPKRSDEALQQMLRSPIGRLYVAIGTAKGHFD
;
A
#
# COMPACT_ATOMS: atom_id res chain seq x y z
N MET A 1 -65.39 18.10 -24.71
CA MET A 1 -66.82 18.22 -25.03
C MET A 1 -67.11 17.32 -26.21
N VAL A 2 -68.26 16.64 -26.16
CA VAL A 2 -68.77 15.57 -27.04
C VAL A 2 -68.37 14.15 -26.61
N SER A 3 -69.42 13.42 -26.27
CA SER A 3 -69.58 12.08 -25.71
C SER A 3 -69.82 11.03 -26.81
N ALA A 4 -70.13 9.79 -26.36
CA ALA A 4 -70.73 8.64 -27.07
C ALA A 4 -69.68 7.68 -27.71
N ASP A 5 -69.71 6.35 -27.57
CA ASP A 5 -70.70 5.35 -27.08
C ASP A 5 -69.88 4.12 -26.57
N GLU A 6 -70.15 3.55 -25.39
CA GLU A 6 -71.04 2.39 -25.16
C GLU A 6 -71.11 1.34 -26.29
N GLN A 7 -70.47 0.20 -26.07
CA GLN A 7 -71.06 -1.08 -26.49
C GLN A 7 -70.68 -2.21 -25.51
N GLU A 8 -71.70 -2.62 -24.76
CA GLU A 8 -71.79 -3.85 -24.00
C GLU A 8 -71.55 -5.08 -24.89
N PHE A 9 -70.78 -6.06 -24.42
CA PHE A 9 -71.09 -7.46 -24.67
C PHE A 9 -70.45 -8.36 -23.59
N SER A 10 -71.31 -8.84 -22.70
CA SER A 10 -71.15 -10.06 -21.90
C SER A 10 -72.52 -10.74 -21.98
N PRO A 11 -72.64 -12.07 -22.18
CA PRO A 11 -72.46 -12.99 -21.04
C PRO A 11 -72.09 -14.46 -21.40
N ALA A 12 -72.05 -15.28 -20.34
CA ALA A 12 -72.12 -16.75 -20.25
C ALA A 12 -70.78 -17.52 -20.32
N GLN A 13 -70.19 -17.90 -19.18
CA GLN A 13 -70.50 -19.09 -18.34
C GLN A 13 -70.52 -20.43 -19.10
N ALA A 14 -69.57 -21.31 -18.80
CA ALA A 14 -69.81 -22.58 -18.07
C ALA A 14 -68.65 -23.58 -18.26
N GLY A 15 -68.30 -24.29 -17.17
CA GLY A 15 -67.40 -25.45 -17.15
C GLY A 15 -66.09 -25.16 -16.41
N GLY A 16 -65.88 -25.48 -15.13
CA GLY A 16 -66.43 -26.58 -14.34
C GLY A 16 -65.49 -27.78 -14.42
N GLY A 17 -64.60 -27.94 -13.43
CA GLY A 17 -63.92 -29.22 -13.22
C GLY A 17 -62.65 -29.15 -12.36
N PRO A 18 -62.43 -30.10 -11.43
CA PRO A 18 -61.70 -29.87 -10.19
C PRO A 18 -60.29 -30.48 -10.20
N GLY A 19 -59.33 -29.81 -9.56
CA GLY A 19 -57.95 -30.29 -9.45
C GLY A 19 -57.24 -29.71 -8.23
N ARG A 20 -57.88 -29.84 -7.07
CA ARG A 20 -57.37 -29.42 -5.76
C ARG A 20 -56.36 -30.46 -5.27
N SER A 21 -55.14 -30.43 -5.82
CA SER A 21 -53.99 -31.15 -5.24
C SER A 21 -53.40 -30.23 -4.17
N GLY A 22 -53.66 -30.56 -2.92
CA GLY A 22 -53.07 -29.88 -1.77
C GLY A 22 -51.55 -30.05 -1.78
N VAL A 23 -50.85 -28.97 -2.13
CA VAL A 23 -49.47 -28.77 -1.68
C VAL A 23 -49.62 -28.06 -0.33
N GLY A 24 -49.49 -28.84 0.74
CA GLY A 24 -49.46 -28.29 2.09
C GLY A 24 -48.37 -27.22 2.19
N PRO A 25 -48.56 -26.16 3.00
CA PRO A 25 -47.49 -25.22 3.30
C PRO A 25 -46.38 -26.02 3.97
N MET A 26 -45.39 -26.42 3.18
CA MET A 26 -44.12 -26.93 3.68
C MET A 26 -43.66 -25.91 4.70
N ALA A 27 -43.55 -26.38 5.94
CA ALA A 27 -43.00 -25.65 7.05
C ALA A 27 -41.74 -24.95 6.53
N ALA A 28 -41.82 -23.63 6.41
CA ALA A 28 -40.65 -22.81 6.20
C ALA A 28 -39.75 -23.13 7.37
N ASP A 29 -38.75 -23.98 7.11
CA ASP A 29 -37.67 -24.29 8.01
C ASP A 29 -37.20 -22.95 8.55
N ARG A 30 -37.51 -22.75 9.83
CA ARG A 30 -37.03 -21.60 10.58
C ARG A 30 -35.52 -21.77 10.58
N LEU A 31 -34.86 -21.10 9.64
CA LEU A 31 -33.42 -20.89 9.66
C LEU A 31 -33.07 -20.53 11.11
N PRO A 32 -32.12 -21.25 11.72
CA PRO A 32 -31.72 -20.98 13.10
C PRO A 32 -31.41 -19.48 13.20
N PRO A 33 -31.90 -18.78 14.25
CA PRO A 33 -31.63 -17.36 14.40
C PRO A 33 -30.12 -17.18 14.28
N SER A 34 -29.70 -16.40 13.27
CA SER A 34 -28.29 -16.10 13.06
C SER A 34 -27.72 -15.64 14.41
N PRO A 35 -26.62 -16.23 14.91
CA PRO A 35 -26.08 -15.91 16.23
C PRO A 35 -25.85 -14.41 16.27
N SER A 36 -26.76 -13.72 16.96
CA SER A 36 -26.82 -12.28 16.89
C SER A 36 -25.74 -11.73 17.79
N THR A 37 -25.09 -10.71 17.24
CA THR A 37 -24.61 -9.55 17.97
C THR A 37 -23.52 -9.83 19.00
N ALA A 38 -22.28 -9.59 18.56
CA ALA A 38 -21.28 -8.98 19.44
C ALA A 38 -21.98 -8.01 20.41
N PRO A 39 -21.71 -8.12 21.71
CA PRO A 39 -22.52 -7.51 22.74
C PRO A 39 -22.66 -6.00 22.45
N GLY A 40 -23.89 -5.51 22.42
CA GLY A 40 -24.24 -4.15 21.95
C GLY A 40 -23.77 -3.00 22.84
N TRP A 41 -22.87 -3.26 23.79
CA TRP A 41 -22.34 -2.29 24.74
C TRP A 41 -21.12 -1.52 24.23
N LEU A 42 -20.45 -1.96 23.15
CA LEU A 42 -19.28 -1.26 22.63
C LEU A 42 -19.70 0.13 22.06
N PRO A 43 -19.25 1.24 22.68
CA PRO A 43 -19.61 2.57 22.23
C PRO A 43 -19.03 2.82 20.84
N SER A 44 -19.79 3.50 19.97
CA SER A 44 -19.28 3.83 18.64
C SER A 44 -17.98 4.66 18.75
N PRO A 45 -17.01 4.50 17.82
CA PRO A 45 -15.72 5.19 17.92
C PRO A 45 -15.84 6.72 18.02
N ASN A 46 -16.90 7.28 17.42
CA ASN A 46 -17.19 8.71 17.49
C ASN A 46 -17.71 9.14 18.88
N LYS A 47 -18.43 8.28 19.62
CA LYS A 47 -18.86 8.55 21.00
C LYS A 47 -17.67 8.57 21.96
N VAL A 48 -16.72 7.64 21.80
CA VAL A 48 -15.48 7.61 22.60
C VAL A 48 -14.68 8.90 22.43
N TRP A 49 -14.50 9.37 21.20
CA TRP A 49 -13.81 10.63 20.93
C TRP A 49 -14.50 11.83 21.57
N ARG A 50 -15.83 11.93 21.44
CA ARG A 50 -16.60 13.01 22.08
C ARG A 50 -16.45 12.98 23.60
N LEU A 51 -16.49 11.79 24.21
CA LEU A 51 -16.33 11.62 25.65
C LEU A 51 -14.93 12.03 26.12
N ALA A 52 -13.90 11.70 25.36
CA ALA A 52 -12.53 12.15 25.63
C ALA A 52 -12.40 13.67 25.53
N CYS A 53 -12.99 14.31 24.52
CA CYS A 53 -13.00 15.77 24.40
C CYS A 53 -13.75 16.44 25.57
N THR A 54 -14.91 15.91 25.97
CA THR A 54 -15.66 16.45 27.11
C THR A 54 -14.89 16.28 28.42
N LEU A 55 -14.19 15.16 28.60
CA LEU A 55 -13.39 14.90 29.79
C LEU A 55 -12.16 15.83 29.84
N ALA A 56 -11.47 16.00 28.72
CA ALA A 56 -10.34 16.93 28.61
C ALA A 56 -10.77 18.38 28.90
N ALA A 57 -11.92 18.81 28.36
CA ALA A 57 -12.48 20.12 28.65
C ALA A 57 -12.86 20.27 30.13
N ALA A 58 -13.46 19.24 30.74
CA ALA A 58 -13.80 19.25 32.16
C ALA A 58 -12.54 19.36 33.05
N ILE A 59 -11.49 18.59 32.76
CA ILE A 59 -10.21 18.66 33.47
C ILE A 59 -9.59 20.05 33.32
N PHE A 60 -9.61 20.62 32.11
CA PHE A 60 -9.13 21.96 31.87
C PHE A 60 -9.89 23.00 32.71
N VAL A 61 -11.23 22.93 32.73
CA VAL A 61 -12.07 23.83 33.54
C VAL A 61 -11.79 23.66 35.04
N ILE A 62 -11.59 22.43 35.53
CA ILE A 62 -11.25 22.17 36.94
C ILE A 62 -9.92 22.85 37.29
N TRP A 63 -8.89 22.69 36.45
CA TRP A 63 -7.59 23.35 36.68
C TRP A 63 -7.65 24.88 36.54
N PHE A 64 -8.49 25.41 35.64
CA PHE A 64 -8.56 26.85 35.41
C PHE A 64 -9.56 27.60 36.31
N VAL A 65 -10.52 26.92 36.90
CA VAL A 65 -11.57 27.56 37.71
C VAL A 65 -11.52 27.07 39.15
N ALA A 66 -11.52 25.76 39.37
CA ALA A 66 -11.55 25.21 40.73
C ALA A 66 -10.23 25.44 41.46
N TRP A 67 -9.08 25.38 40.76
CA TRP A 67 -7.77 25.58 41.40
C TRP A 67 -7.59 27.00 41.96
N PRO A 68 -7.82 28.11 41.21
CA PRO A 68 -7.74 29.45 41.79
C PRO A 68 -8.69 29.64 42.96
N ILE A 69 -9.95 29.20 42.81
CA ILE A 69 -10.96 29.33 43.86
C ILE A 69 -10.50 28.60 45.13
N GLY A 70 -9.97 27.38 44.98
CA GLY A 70 -9.40 26.60 46.08
C GLY A 70 -8.22 27.32 46.75
N THR A 71 -7.29 27.88 45.98
CA THR A 71 -6.16 28.64 46.53
C THR A 71 -6.60 29.92 47.23
N MET A 72 -7.64 30.60 46.73
CA MET A 72 -8.18 31.80 47.34
C MET A 72 -8.88 31.50 48.67
N LEU A 73 -9.67 30.42 48.72
CA LEU A 73 -10.30 29.94 49.95
C LEU A 73 -9.25 29.54 51.00
N ALA A 74 -8.22 28.79 50.59
CA ALA A 74 -7.13 28.40 51.49
C ALA A 74 -6.36 29.63 52.02
N HIS A 75 -6.07 30.62 51.18
CA HIS A 75 -5.41 31.85 51.62
C HIS A 75 -6.29 32.67 52.58
N TYR A 76 -7.61 32.71 52.34
CA TYR A 76 -8.56 33.38 53.23
C TYR A 76 -8.60 32.72 54.61
N GLU A 77 -8.61 31.39 54.69
CA GLU A 77 -8.56 30.69 55.98
C GLU A 77 -7.29 31.00 56.78
N VAL A 78 -6.13 31.14 56.11
CA VAL A 78 -4.86 31.40 56.80
C VAL A 78 -4.68 32.86 57.21
N THR A 79 -5.15 33.80 56.39
CA THR A 79 -4.83 35.24 56.56
C THR A 79 -6.02 36.11 56.95
N GLY A 80 -7.25 35.63 56.77
CA GLY A 80 -8.49 36.41 56.95
C GLY A 80 -8.72 37.48 55.88
N VAL A 81 -7.86 37.59 54.86
CA VAL A 81 -7.96 38.61 53.81
C VAL A 81 -8.17 37.96 52.44
N TRP A 82 -9.17 38.45 51.71
CA TRP A 82 -9.38 38.08 50.32
C TRP A 82 -8.32 38.75 49.43
N ARG A 83 -7.40 37.94 48.91
CA ARG A 83 -6.44 38.39 47.89
C ARG A 83 -6.58 37.54 46.64
N PHE A 84 -6.79 38.20 45.51
CA PHE A 84 -6.79 37.57 44.19
C PHE A 84 -5.34 37.37 43.73
N GLY A 85 -4.67 36.38 44.32
CA GLY A 85 -3.45 35.84 43.75
C GLY A 85 -3.84 34.83 42.68
N LEU A 86 -3.53 35.12 41.42
CA LEU A 86 -3.48 34.08 40.39
C LEU A 86 -2.36 33.12 40.81
N GLY A 87 -2.67 32.13 41.65
CA GLY A 87 -1.75 31.11 42.16
C GLY A 87 -1.20 30.18 41.07
N TYR A 88 -1.23 30.62 39.83
CA TYR A 88 -0.63 29.97 38.68
C TYR A 88 0.86 30.23 38.70
N SER A 89 1.60 29.31 39.30
CA SER A 89 2.96 29.12 38.83
C SER A 89 2.89 28.62 37.38
N GLY A 90 3.87 29.00 36.55
CA GLY A 90 3.94 28.48 35.17
C GLY A 90 3.91 26.94 35.14
N ALA A 91 4.42 26.28 36.19
CA ALA A 91 4.37 24.83 36.34
C ALA A 91 2.93 24.28 36.43
N VAL A 92 2.01 24.95 37.12
CA VAL A 92 0.60 24.52 37.23
C VAL A 92 -0.09 24.59 35.87
N VAL A 93 0.16 25.64 35.08
CA VAL A 93 -0.41 25.78 33.73
C VAL A 93 0.11 24.69 32.80
N ILE A 94 1.42 24.43 32.82
CA ILE A 94 2.04 23.36 32.03
C ILE A 94 1.46 22.00 32.42
N LEU A 95 1.28 21.73 33.72
CA LEU A 95 0.69 20.49 34.21
C LEU A 95 -0.78 20.32 33.81
N ALA A 96 -1.57 21.40 33.83
CA ALA A 96 -2.96 21.37 33.38
C ALA A 96 -3.06 21.07 31.88
N MET A 97 -2.22 21.72 31.07
CA MET A 97 -2.17 21.49 29.62
C MET A 97 -1.69 20.08 29.28
N SER A 98 -0.66 19.57 29.95
CA SER A 98 -0.14 18.22 29.70
C SER A 98 -1.17 17.14 30.03
N ASN A 99 -1.91 17.28 31.14
CA ASN A 99 -2.98 16.36 31.51
C ASN A 99 -4.13 16.38 30.49
N ALA A 100 -4.56 17.55 30.03
CA ALA A 100 -5.59 17.65 29.00
C ALA A 100 -5.13 17.01 27.67
N LEU A 101 -3.87 17.23 27.30
CA LEU A 101 -3.27 16.64 26.09
C LEU A 101 -3.19 15.11 26.19
N LEU A 102 -2.80 14.56 27.35
CA LEU A 102 -2.74 13.11 27.58
C LEU A 102 -4.11 12.46 27.45
N VAL A 103 -5.17 13.08 27.98
CA VAL A 103 -6.54 12.57 27.86
C VAL A 103 -7.01 12.60 26.40
N LEU A 104 -6.69 13.65 25.64
CA LEU A 104 -6.98 13.72 24.21
C LEU A 104 -6.21 12.66 23.42
N ALA A 105 -4.92 12.48 23.71
CA ALA A 105 -4.08 11.48 23.06
C ALA A 105 -4.60 10.05 23.34
N GLY A 106 -4.93 9.75 24.60
CA GLY A 106 -5.53 8.46 24.98
C GLY A 106 -6.87 8.20 24.29
N GLY A 107 -7.74 9.21 24.24
CA GLY A 107 -9.01 9.13 23.51
C GLY A 107 -8.84 8.93 22.00
N TYR A 108 -7.81 9.54 21.40
CA TYR A 108 -7.48 9.37 19.99
C TYR A 108 -6.98 7.94 19.71
N MET A 109 -6.05 7.45 20.53
CA MET A 109 -5.50 6.09 20.40
C MET A 109 -6.59 5.03 20.56
N LEU A 110 -7.48 5.19 21.55
CA LEU A 110 -8.61 4.27 21.75
C LEU A 110 -9.58 4.30 20.56
N ARG A 111 -9.86 5.48 20.00
CA ARG A 111 -10.67 5.61 18.78
C ARG A 111 -10.01 4.90 17.59
N ALA A 112 -8.68 5.01 17.45
CA ALA A 112 -7.93 4.34 16.39
C ALA A 112 -7.98 2.82 16.55
N ALA A 113 -7.77 2.31 17.77
CA ALA A 113 -7.87 0.89 18.09
C ALA A 113 -9.26 0.31 17.74
N LEU A 114 -10.34 0.97 18.18
CA LEU A 114 -11.71 0.54 17.86
C LEU A 114 -12.02 0.58 16.36
N ARG A 115 -11.38 1.47 15.60
CA ARG A 115 -11.52 1.51 14.14
C ARG A 115 -10.79 0.36 13.47
N LEU A 116 -9.60 0.01 13.95
CA LEU A 116 -8.82 -1.12 13.45
C LEU A 116 -9.55 -2.43 13.73
N GLU A 117 -10.06 -2.62 14.96
CA GLU A 117 -10.87 -3.78 15.33
C GLU A 117 -12.12 -3.88 14.45
N ALA A 118 -12.88 -2.79 14.27
CA ALA A 118 -14.05 -2.79 13.39
C ALA A 118 -13.72 -3.06 11.91
N THR A 119 -12.48 -2.81 11.49
CA THR A 119 -12.00 -3.10 10.13
C THR A 119 -11.56 -4.56 10.01
N ALA A 120 -10.83 -5.07 10.99
CA ALA A 120 -10.45 -6.48 11.09
C ALA A 120 -11.69 -7.38 11.12
N ASP A 121 -12.72 -7.02 11.89
CA ASP A 121 -14.01 -7.70 11.94
C ASP A 121 -14.73 -7.75 10.58
N ARG A 122 -14.63 -6.66 9.81
CA ARG A 122 -15.21 -6.59 8.46
C ARG A 122 -14.43 -7.45 7.49
N LEU A 123 -13.10 -7.50 7.63
CA LEU A 123 -12.22 -8.35 6.82
C LEU A 123 -12.47 -9.83 7.14
N GLY A 124 -12.59 -10.21 8.41
CA GLY A 124 -12.93 -11.58 8.82
C GLY A 124 -14.28 -12.03 8.26
N ARG A 125 -15.33 -11.21 8.43
CA ARG A 125 -16.66 -11.52 7.87
C ARG A 125 -16.72 -11.47 6.34
N ALA A 126 -15.82 -10.71 5.70
CA ALA A 126 -15.70 -10.72 4.24
C ALA A 126 -14.98 -11.99 3.76
N ALA A 127 -13.94 -12.43 4.46
CA ALA A 127 -13.23 -13.67 4.18
C ALA A 127 -14.14 -14.90 4.33
N GLU A 128 -14.95 -14.96 5.39
CA GLU A 128 -15.94 -16.04 5.61
C GLU A 128 -17.02 -16.11 4.52
N ARG A 129 -17.29 -15.00 3.80
CA ARG A 129 -18.26 -14.97 2.69
C ARG A 129 -17.66 -15.34 1.34
N ILE A 130 -16.34 -15.48 1.23
CA ILE A 130 -15.63 -15.78 -0.01
C ILE A 130 -15.45 -17.30 -0.23
N GLU A 131 -15.87 -18.16 0.71
CA GLU A 131 -16.12 -19.57 0.43
C GLU A 131 -17.55 -19.71 -0.11
N PRO A 132 -17.74 -19.77 -1.45
CA PRO A 132 -17.14 -20.76 -2.34
C PRO A 132 -16.27 -20.14 -3.47
N PRO A 133 -15.46 -20.95 -4.19
CA PRO A 133 -14.54 -20.44 -5.19
C PRO A 133 -15.29 -19.74 -6.34
N LEU A 134 -15.15 -18.42 -6.42
CA LEU A 134 -15.58 -17.60 -7.55
C LEU A 134 -14.70 -17.93 -8.78
N THR A 135 -15.08 -18.98 -9.50
CA THR A 135 -14.47 -19.46 -10.76
C THR A 135 -15.08 -18.82 -12.00
N SER A 136 -15.65 -17.62 -11.94
CA SER A 136 -16.06 -16.94 -13.18
C SER A 136 -14.83 -16.31 -13.84
N GLU A 137 -14.31 -16.96 -14.89
CA GLU A 137 -13.23 -16.46 -15.75
C GLU A 137 -13.41 -15.01 -16.20
N ALA A 138 -14.65 -14.54 -16.39
CA ALA A 138 -14.93 -13.15 -16.77
C ALA A 138 -14.47 -12.12 -15.71
N VAL A 139 -14.68 -12.40 -14.42
CA VAL A 139 -14.23 -11.52 -13.34
C VAL A 139 -12.71 -11.58 -13.18
N LYS A 140 -12.10 -12.75 -13.45
CA LYS A 140 -10.63 -12.87 -13.51
C LYS A 140 -10.05 -12.12 -14.71
N ALA A 141 -10.71 -12.13 -15.86
CA ALA A 141 -10.29 -11.42 -17.07
C ALA A 141 -10.40 -9.89 -16.89
N ASP A 142 -11.50 -9.39 -16.32
CA ASP A 142 -11.65 -7.96 -16.04
C ASP A 142 -10.70 -7.49 -14.94
N LEU A 143 -10.47 -8.28 -13.87
CA LEU A 143 -9.46 -7.98 -12.86
C LEU A 143 -8.02 -8.06 -13.41
N ALA A 144 -7.75 -8.95 -14.36
CA ALA A 144 -6.45 -9.05 -15.02
C ALA A 144 -6.21 -7.89 -15.98
N LEU A 145 -7.24 -7.41 -16.70
CA LEU A 145 -7.18 -6.21 -17.53
C LEU A 145 -6.99 -4.95 -16.67
N LEU A 146 -7.78 -4.80 -15.60
CA LEU A 146 -7.64 -3.67 -14.68
C LEU A 146 -6.29 -3.71 -13.95
N GLY A 147 -5.84 -4.90 -13.55
CA GLY A 147 -4.53 -5.14 -12.96
C GLY A 147 -3.41 -4.76 -13.93
N GLY A 148 -3.50 -5.16 -15.20
CA GLY A 148 -2.51 -4.80 -16.22
C GLY A 148 -2.44 -3.29 -16.51
N GLU A 149 -3.59 -2.59 -16.53
CA GLU A 149 -3.61 -1.13 -16.69
C GLU A 149 -3.03 -0.39 -15.48
N VAL A 150 -3.37 -0.86 -14.26
CA VAL A 150 -2.82 -0.31 -13.01
C VAL A 150 -1.32 -0.60 -12.90
N ASP A 151 -0.87 -1.80 -13.20
CA ASP A 151 0.54 -2.18 -13.18
C ASP A 151 1.35 -1.40 -14.21
N LYS A 152 0.78 -1.15 -15.40
CA LYS A 152 1.41 -0.30 -16.43
C LYS A 152 1.47 1.16 -16.00
N ALA A 153 0.44 1.68 -15.32
CA ALA A 153 0.44 3.02 -14.75
C ALA A 153 1.45 3.15 -13.58
N LEU A 154 1.53 2.14 -12.71
CA LEU A 154 2.48 2.08 -11.60
C LEU A 154 3.92 1.93 -12.09
N ALA A 155 4.18 1.12 -13.11
CA ALA A 155 5.51 1.00 -13.72
C ALA A 155 5.97 2.32 -14.37
N LYS A 156 5.04 3.05 -15.00
CA LYS A 156 5.32 4.39 -15.52
C LYS A 156 5.57 5.41 -14.41
N LEU A 157 4.77 5.41 -13.35
CA LEU A 157 4.98 6.24 -12.16
C LEU A 157 6.32 5.96 -11.47
N ALA A 158 6.68 4.69 -11.31
CA ALA A 158 7.98 4.28 -10.75
C ALA A 158 9.15 4.75 -11.63
N LYS A 159 9.00 4.68 -12.96
CA LYS A 159 9.99 5.25 -13.90
C LYS A 159 10.12 6.77 -13.74
N THR A 160 9.01 7.48 -13.59
CA THR A 160 9.01 8.93 -13.33
C THR A 160 9.64 9.25 -11.97
N GLU A 161 9.36 8.46 -10.92
CA GLU A 161 10.00 8.61 -9.61
C GLU A 161 11.51 8.38 -9.69
N GLN A 162 11.96 7.35 -10.39
CA GLN A 162 13.39 7.09 -10.61
C GLN A 162 14.07 8.26 -11.34
N GLN A 163 13.41 8.85 -12.33
CA GLN A 163 13.90 10.05 -13.01
C GLN A 163 13.97 11.26 -12.05
N ILE A 164 12.97 11.45 -11.19
CA ILE A 164 12.98 12.53 -10.18
C ILE A 164 14.12 12.32 -9.18
N ARG A 165 14.34 11.10 -8.68
CA ARG A 165 15.46 10.80 -7.76
C ARG A 165 16.82 11.06 -8.42
N ALA A 166 16.98 10.67 -9.69
CA ALA A 166 18.18 10.95 -10.46
C ALA A 166 18.40 12.45 -10.68
N GLN A 167 17.32 13.22 -10.90
CA GLN A 167 17.37 14.68 -11.01
C GLN A 167 17.78 15.34 -9.70
N VAL A 168 17.23 14.90 -8.56
CA VAL A 168 17.61 15.43 -7.24
C VAL A 168 19.09 15.14 -6.94
N GLN A 169 19.57 13.92 -7.19
CA GLN A 169 20.99 13.57 -7.02
C GLN A 169 21.90 14.39 -7.92
N ALA A 170 21.48 14.67 -9.16
CA ALA A 170 22.23 15.54 -10.07
C ALA A 170 22.27 16.99 -9.57
N ILE A 171 21.18 17.50 -9.00
CA ILE A 171 21.10 18.83 -8.39
C ILE A 171 22.00 18.93 -7.15
N ASP A 172 22.01 17.90 -6.30
CA ASP A 172 22.86 17.87 -5.10
C ASP A 172 24.36 17.82 -5.47
N ALA A 173 24.74 16.99 -6.44
CA ALA A 173 26.11 16.92 -6.96
C ALA A 173 26.53 18.23 -7.64
N ALA A 174 25.60 18.90 -8.34
CA ALA A 174 25.82 20.23 -8.89
C ALA A 174 26.00 21.28 -7.78
N ALA A 175 25.18 21.25 -6.73
CA ALA A 175 25.30 22.16 -5.59
C ALA A 175 26.63 21.97 -4.83
N GLU A 176 27.09 20.73 -4.68
CA GLU A 176 28.36 20.41 -4.04
C GLU A 176 29.56 20.91 -4.86
N THR A 177 29.58 20.67 -6.19
CA THR A 177 30.62 21.20 -7.09
C THR A 177 30.61 22.73 -7.16
N MET A 178 29.44 23.35 -7.05
CA MET A 178 29.26 24.80 -6.98
C MET A 178 29.76 25.43 -5.68
N SER A 179 29.63 24.74 -4.54
CA SER A 179 30.21 25.21 -3.27
C SER A 179 31.74 25.35 -3.34
N GLN A 180 32.38 24.74 -4.34
CA GLN A 180 33.83 24.67 -4.53
C GLN A 180 34.39 25.63 -5.60
N GLY A 181 33.59 26.42 -6.34
CA GLY A 181 34.05 27.22 -7.50
C GLY A 181 33.49 28.66 -7.63
N THR A 182 34.29 29.58 -8.20
CA THR A 182 34.13 31.06 -8.15
C THR A 182 33.29 31.74 -9.27
N HIS A 183 32.62 32.81 -8.83
CA HIS A 183 32.06 34.06 -9.39
C HIS A 183 31.60 34.29 -10.84
N GLN A 184 32.05 33.60 -11.89
CA GLN A 184 31.58 33.92 -13.28
C GLN A 184 30.39 33.08 -13.75
N GLY A 185 30.02 32.02 -13.03
CA GLY A 185 28.89 31.15 -13.38
C GLY A 185 27.51 31.59 -12.86
N THR A 186 27.41 32.63 -12.03
CA THR A 186 26.19 32.89 -11.23
C THR A 186 24.98 33.33 -12.05
N GLU A 187 25.16 34.13 -13.11
CA GLU A 187 24.04 34.66 -13.90
C GLU A 187 23.47 33.62 -14.89
N ARG A 188 24.35 32.84 -15.52
CA ARG A 188 23.94 31.73 -16.40
C ARG A 188 23.27 30.62 -15.56
N LEU A 189 23.80 30.38 -14.38
CA LEU A 189 23.21 29.44 -13.42
C LEU A 189 21.88 29.92 -12.86
N ALA A 190 21.71 31.20 -12.54
CA ALA A 190 20.41 31.73 -12.11
C ALA A 190 19.34 31.51 -13.19
N LYS A 191 19.67 31.73 -14.47
CA LYS A 191 18.78 31.44 -15.59
C LYS A 191 18.47 29.94 -15.72
N GLU A 192 19.48 29.09 -15.62
CA GLU A 192 19.32 27.63 -15.70
C GLU A 192 18.50 27.08 -14.53
N ARG A 193 18.73 27.58 -13.32
CA ARG A 193 17.97 27.24 -12.11
C ARG A 193 16.52 27.69 -12.20
N GLN A 194 16.27 28.91 -12.70
CA GLN A 194 14.91 29.38 -12.94
C GLN A 194 14.20 28.50 -13.98
N ALA A 195 14.90 28.05 -15.03
CA ALA A 195 14.36 27.10 -15.99
C ALA A 195 14.00 25.75 -15.35
N LEU A 196 14.81 25.25 -14.40
CA LEU A 196 14.47 24.05 -13.63
C LEU A 196 13.23 24.24 -12.75
N ILE A 197 13.15 25.36 -12.03
CA ILE A 197 11.99 25.70 -11.20
C ILE A 197 10.73 25.74 -12.05
N ASP A 198 10.79 26.37 -13.23
CA ASP A 198 9.66 26.45 -14.16
C ASP A 198 9.29 25.09 -14.74
N ALA A 199 10.27 24.24 -15.07
CA ALA A 199 10.04 22.88 -15.54
C ALA A 199 9.36 22.03 -14.47
N THR A 200 9.85 22.07 -13.22
CA THR A 200 9.25 21.37 -12.07
C THR A 200 7.84 21.89 -11.78
N ALA A 201 7.62 23.21 -11.85
CA ALA A 201 6.31 23.80 -11.66
C ALA A 201 5.29 23.33 -12.72
N ARG A 202 5.69 23.24 -13.99
CA ARG A 202 4.85 22.69 -15.06
C ARG A 202 4.55 21.21 -14.84
N MET A 203 5.56 20.41 -14.48
CA MET A 203 5.37 18.99 -14.18
C MET A 203 4.38 18.79 -13.03
N ASN A 204 4.44 19.64 -11.99
CA ASN A 204 3.49 19.62 -10.88
C ASN A 204 2.07 19.97 -11.31
N ALA A 205 1.89 21.03 -12.11
CA ALA A 205 0.58 21.42 -12.61
C ALA A 205 -0.06 20.29 -13.45
N GLU A 206 0.73 19.62 -14.28
CA GLU A 206 0.26 18.51 -15.12
C GLU A 206 -0.07 17.26 -14.28
N ALA A 207 0.74 16.96 -13.25
CA ALA A 207 0.48 15.87 -12.32
C ALA A 207 -0.78 16.11 -11.46
N ASP A 208 -1.02 17.34 -11.01
CA ASP A 208 -2.23 17.73 -10.29
C ASP A 208 -3.47 17.58 -11.19
N ALA A 209 -3.37 18.01 -12.46
CA ALA A 209 -4.44 17.85 -13.46
C ALA A 209 -4.74 16.37 -13.76
N PHE A 210 -3.72 15.50 -13.75
CA PHE A 210 -3.87 14.06 -13.91
C PHE A 210 -4.55 13.42 -12.68
N ALA A 211 -4.10 13.77 -11.47
CA ALA A 211 -4.69 13.31 -10.22
C ALA A 211 -6.18 13.70 -10.10
N GLU A 212 -6.52 14.93 -10.50
CA GLU A 212 -7.90 15.41 -10.53
C GLU A 212 -8.75 14.62 -11.54
N ALA A 213 -8.23 14.35 -12.74
CA ALA A 213 -8.93 13.55 -13.74
C ALA A 213 -9.15 12.10 -13.29
N LEU A 214 -8.15 11.50 -12.65
CA LEU A 214 -8.25 10.15 -12.09
C LEU A 214 -9.29 10.09 -10.95
N SER A 215 -9.30 11.08 -10.08
CA SER A 215 -10.28 11.23 -8.99
C SER A 215 -11.71 11.38 -9.55
N ARG A 216 -11.90 12.24 -10.56
CA ARG A 216 -13.19 12.41 -11.25
C ARG A 216 -13.66 11.09 -11.88
N ARG A 217 -12.79 10.35 -12.57
CA ARG A 217 -13.13 9.02 -13.11
C ARG A 217 -13.54 8.04 -12.01
N SER A 218 -12.85 8.05 -10.88
CA SER A 218 -13.16 7.12 -9.78
C SER A 218 -14.52 7.38 -9.11
N THR A 219 -15.08 8.57 -9.28
CA THR A 219 -16.35 8.99 -8.70
C THR A 219 -17.50 9.01 -9.72
N ALA A 220 -17.19 9.12 -11.02
CA ALA A 220 -18.14 9.06 -12.11
C ALA A 220 -18.76 7.66 -12.28
N ALA A 221 -20.00 7.60 -12.79
CA ALA A 221 -20.68 6.35 -13.10
C ALA A 221 -19.99 5.61 -14.27
N GLU A 222 -20.19 4.30 -14.41
CA GLU A 222 -19.52 3.44 -15.42
C GLU A 222 -19.61 4.00 -16.86
N ASP A 223 -20.73 4.64 -17.21
CA ASP A 223 -20.94 5.24 -18.54
C ASP A 223 -20.09 6.51 -18.76
N GLU A 224 -19.90 7.34 -17.73
CA GLU A 224 -19.00 8.51 -17.78
C GLU A 224 -17.53 8.12 -17.63
N ALA A 225 -17.24 7.04 -16.92
CA ALA A 225 -15.88 6.51 -16.76
C ALA A 225 -15.28 6.10 -18.11
N SER A 226 -16.09 5.53 -19.01
CA SER A 226 -15.69 5.13 -20.35
C SER A 226 -15.35 6.34 -21.25
N ALA A 227 -16.10 7.44 -21.13
CA ALA A 227 -15.84 8.67 -21.86
C ALA A 227 -14.58 9.43 -21.36
N SER A 228 -14.15 9.18 -20.12
CA SER A 228 -12.98 9.83 -19.51
C SER A 228 -11.62 9.19 -19.89
N LEU A 229 -11.63 7.96 -20.40
CA LEU A 229 -10.43 7.21 -20.81
C LEU A 229 -9.51 7.95 -21.80
N PRO A 230 -10.01 8.45 -22.96
CA PRO A 230 -9.15 9.14 -23.92
C PRO A 230 -8.53 10.42 -23.34
N ARG A 231 -9.21 11.07 -22.38
CA ARG A 231 -8.72 12.28 -21.72
C ARG A 231 -7.58 11.98 -20.73
N ILE A 232 -7.66 10.87 -20.00
CA ILE A 232 -6.60 10.39 -19.10
C ILE A 232 -5.38 9.96 -19.92
N GLU A 233 -5.59 9.27 -21.04
CA GLU A 233 -4.51 8.86 -21.93
C GLU A 233 -3.82 10.07 -22.59
N GLU A 234 -4.59 11.08 -23.00
CA GLU A 234 -4.02 12.35 -23.49
C GLU A 234 -3.21 13.07 -22.40
N GLN A 235 -3.71 13.13 -21.17
CA GLN A 235 -2.96 13.72 -20.05
C GLN A 235 -1.69 12.94 -19.71
N MET A 236 -1.73 11.60 -19.76
CA MET A 236 -0.53 10.77 -19.62
C MET A 236 0.50 11.08 -20.71
N LYS A 237 0.05 11.22 -21.96
CA LYS A 237 0.95 11.54 -23.08
C LYS A 237 1.56 12.93 -22.94
N ARG A 238 0.81 13.91 -22.41
CA ARG A 238 1.33 15.25 -22.08
C ARG A 238 2.35 15.18 -20.95
N LEU A 239 2.07 14.44 -19.88
CA LEU A 239 2.99 14.21 -18.76
C LEU A 239 4.30 13.55 -19.25
N GLU A 240 4.20 12.53 -20.10
CA GLU A 240 5.36 11.86 -20.71
C GLU A 240 6.19 12.83 -21.57
N THR A 241 5.52 13.68 -22.36
CA THR A 241 6.19 14.69 -23.20
C THR A 241 6.91 15.73 -22.35
N VAL A 242 6.25 16.24 -21.30
CA VAL A 242 6.84 17.21 -20.36
C VAL A 242 7.99 16.58 -19.58
N SER A 243 7.86 15.31 -19.16
CA SER A 243 8.91 14.57 -18.46
C SER A 243 10.12 14.32 -19.36
N ALA A 244 9.90 13.96 -20.63
CA ALA A 244 10.98 13.77 -21.61
C ALA A 244 11.71 15.08 -21.91
N ALA A 245 10.97 16.17 -22.16
CA ALA A 245 11.54 17.49 -22.39
C ALA A 245 12.33 17.99 -21.17
N SER A 246 11.82 17.74 -19.95
CA SER A 246 12.54 18.08 -18.72
C SER A 246 13.84 17.29 -18.62
N ALA A 247 13.80 15.97 -18.86
CA ALA A 247 14.99 15.12 -18.82
C ALA A 247 16.08 15.56 -19.82
N GLU A 248 15.69 15.98 -21.02
CA GLU A 248 16.61 16.54 -22.03
C GLU A 248 17.23 17.86 -21.56
N GLN A 249 16.42 18.76 -20.97
CA GLN A 249 16.92 20.01 -20.38
C GLN A 249 17.94 19.73 -19.25
N PHE A 250 17.66 18.76 -18.38
CA PHE A 250 18.60 18.36 -17.33
C PHE A 250 19.90 17.75 -17.89
N ALA A 251 19.81 16.96 -18.95
CA ALA A 251 21.01 16.40 -19.59
C ALA A 251 21.89 17.51 -20.18
N SER A 252 21.28 18.49 -20.86
CA SER A 252 21.99 19.66 -21.41
C SER A 252 22.62 20.53 -20.31
N LEU A 253 21.93 20.71 -19.18
CA LEU A 253 22.45 21.43 -18.02
C LEU A 253 23.68 20.73 -17.43
N ARG A 254 23.61 19.40 -17.27
CA ARG A 254 24.73 18.60 -16.75
C ARG A 254 25.95 18.74 -17.65
N GLU A 255 25.76 18.70 -18.97
CA GLU A 255 26.83 18.88 -19.95
C GLU A 255 27.45 20.28 -19.86
N ALA A 256 26.62 21.32 -19.80
CA ALA A 256 27.07 22.71 -19.63
C ALA A 256 27.85 22.92 -18.31
N MET A 257 27.46 22.25 -17.22
CA MET A 257 28.17 22.31 -15.94
C MET A 257 29.54 21.62 -15.99
N VAL A 258 29.63 20.47 -16.65
CA VAL A 258 30.92 19.77 -16.85
C VAL A 258 31.86 20.62 -17.69
N GLU A 259 31.38 21.18 -18.80
CA GLU A 259 32.15 22.08 -19.67
C GLU A 259 32.61 23.34 -18.91
N SER A 260 31.71 23.96 -18.14
CA SER A 260 32.06 25.13 -17.32
C SER A 260 33.10 24.81 -16.24
N SER A 261 33.03 23.62 -15.62
CA SER A 261 34.00 23.16 -14.63
C SER A 261 35.38 22.94 -15.24
N GLU A 262 35.45 22.34 -16.43
CA GLU A 262 36.70 22.15 -17.17
C GLU A 262 37.33 23.47 -17.60
N LEU A 263 36.54 24.42 -18.11
CA LEU A 263 37.01 25.76 -18.46
C LEU A 263 37.57 26.51 -17.24
N MET A 264 36.93 26.37 -16.08
CA MET A 264 37.45 26.96 -14.83
C MET A 264 38.77 26.31 -14.40
N ARG A 265 38.90 24.99 -14.54
CA ARG A 265 40.14 24.28 -14.19
C ARG A 265 41.32 24.70 -15.06
N GLN A 266 41.05 25.23 -16.26
CA GLN A 266 42.05 25.73 -17.20
C GLN A 266 42.36 27.23 -17.03
N ALA A 267 41.60 27.97 -16.23
CA ALA A 267 41.80 29.41 -16.05
C ALA A 267 43.09 29.72 -15.24
N PRO A 268 43.97 30.62 -15.71
CA PRO A 268 45.23 30.94 -15.04
C PRO A 268 45.00 31.72 -13.73
N LYS A 269 45.76 31.35 -12.68
CA LYS A 269 45.67 31.83 -11.28
C LYS A 269 45.95 33.34 -11.05
N GLY A 270 46.00 34.17 -12.10
CA GLY A 270 46.47 35.56 -12.03
C GLY A 270 45.41 36.64 -11.75
N LEU A 271 44.12 36.32 -11.77
CA LEU A 271 43.02 37.30 -11.71
C LEU A 271 42.51 37.62 -10.29
N ALA A 272 43.33 37.41 -9.26
CA ALA A 272 42.98 37.57 -7.85
C ALA A 272 42.67 39.02 -7.41
N GLY A 273 43.02 40.03 -8.21
CA GLY A 273 42.95 41.46 -7.84
C GLY A 273 41.61 42.17 -8.11
N GLU A 274 40.86 41.78 -9.15
CA GLU A 274 39.52 42.35 -9.44
C GLU A 274 38.40 41.76 -8.55
N LEU A 275 38.73 40.74 -7.75
CA LEU A 275 37.80 39.94 -6.96
C LEU A 275 37.19 40.65 -5.75
N GLN A 276 37.76 41.77 -5.29
CA GLN A 276 37.34 42.41 -4.05
C GLN A 276 36.10 43.31 -4.19
N GLY A 277 35.83 43.84 -5.40
CA GLY A 277 34.58 44.55 -5.71
C GLY A 277 33.38 43.62 -5.95
N GLY A 278 33.63 42.35 -6.28
CA GLY A 278 32.59 41.36 -6.52
C GLY A 278 31.92 40.80 -5.25
N ALA A 279 32.51 41.02 -4.07
CA ALA A 279 32.11 40.38 -2.82
C ALA A 279 30.68 40.74 -2.34
N ASP A 280 30.22 41.97 -2.55
CA ASP A 280 28.88 42.38 -2.12
C ASP A 280 27.79 41.92 -3.10
N THR A 281 28.04 42.02 -4.41
CA THR A 281 27.24 41.32 -5.43
C THR A 281 27.21 39.81 -5.18
N LEU A 282 28.27 39.25 -4.61
CA LEU A 282 28.30 37.85 -4.23
C LEU A 282 27.40 37.50 -3.08
N ARG A 283 27.44 38.30 -2.01
CA ARG A 283 26.57 38.08 -0.86
C ARG A 283 25.11 38.19 -1.26
N GLN A 284 24.78 39.12 -2.16
CA GLN A 284 23.42 39.22 -2.72
C GLN A 284 23.07 37.99 -3.56
N ALA A 285 23.91 37.58 -4.51
CA ALA A 285 23.66 36.40 -5.34
C ALA A 285 23.56 35.11 -4.49
N GLN A 286 24.39 34.99 -3.46
CA GLN A 286 24.40 33.83 -2.56
C GLN A 286 23.16 33.81 -1.65
N ALA A 287 22.69 34.96 -1.16
CA ALA A 287 21.44 35.07 -0.42
C ALA A 287 20.21 34.74 -1.28
N GLU A 288 20.21 35.18 -2.54
CA GLU A 288 19.15 34.86 -3.50
C GLU A 288 19.16 33.37 -3.87
N LEU A 289 20.34 32.79 -4.07
CA LEU A 289 20.51 31.35 -4.29
C LEU A 289 20.04 30.49 -3.11
N LEU A 290 20.26 30.94 -1.87
CA LEU A 290 19.75 30.24 -0.68
C LEU A 290 18.22 30.29 -0.63
N LYS A 291 17.63 31.45 -0.91
CA LYS A 291 16.17 31.63 -0.94
C LYS A 291 15.51 30.78 -2.04
N GLU A 292 16.13 30.69 -3.20
CA GLU A 292 15.68 29.81 -4.28
C GLU A 292 15.88 28.32 -3.95
N SER A 293 16.91 27.98 -3.18
CA SER A 293 17.15 26.62 -2.66
C SER A 293 16.05 26.17 -1.73
N GLU A 294 15.69 27.01 -0.75
CA GLU A 294 14.58 26.75 0.15
C GLU A 294 13.27 26.56 -0.62
N LYS A 295 13.04 27.38 -1.66
CA LYS A 295 11.87 27.24 -2.53
C LYS A 295 11.87 25.89 -3.27
N LEU A 296 12.98 25.48 -3.86
CA LEU A 296 13.11 24.20 -4.57
C LEU A 296 12.91 23.01 -3.61
N HIS A 297 13.52 23.07 -2.43
CA HIS A 297 13.35 22.05 -1.40
C HIS A 297 11.89 21.95 -0.94
N SER A 298 11.21 23.08 -0.74
CA SER A 298 9.78 23.09 -0.40
C SER A 298 8.90 22.47 -1.50
N LEU A 299 9.25 22.64 -2.77
CA LEU A 299 8.53 22.03 -3.90
C LEU A 299 8.74 20.51 -3.93
N ILE A 300 9.95 20.04 -3.62
CA ILE A 300 10.27 18.60 -3.55
C ILE A 300 9.56 17.94 -2.36
N GLU A 301 9.59 18.57 -1.18
CA GLU A 301 8.82 18.13 0.00
C GLU A 301 7.32 18.02 -0.31
N GLN A 302 6.76 19.04 -0.99
CA GLN A 302 5.38 18.99 -1.44
C GLN A 302 5.13 17.85 -2.43
N GLN A 303 6.02 17.60 -3.39
CA GLN A 303 5.90 16.47 -4.31
C GLN A 303 5.89 15.13 -3.57
N LYS A 304 6.78 14.95 -2.59
CA LYS A 304 6.86 13.72 -1.78
C LYS A 304 5.57 13.50 -0.98
N GLY A 305 5.09 14.53 -0.28
CA GLY A 305 3.83 14.45 0.46
C GLY A 305 2.62 14.16 -0.44
N ARG A 306 2.62 14.66 -1.69
CA ARG A 306 1.58 14.36 -2.68
C ARG A 306 1.67 12.95 -3.23
N ALA A 307 2.87 12.45 -3.55
CA ALA A 307 3.08 11.07 -3.99
C ALA A 307 2.58 10.08 -2.92
N ASP A 308 2.89 10.35 -1.64
CA ASP A 308 2.39 9.56 -0.52
C ASP A 308 0.87 9.64 -0.37
N SER A 309 0.27 10.81 -0.64
CA SER A 309 -1.18 10.99 -0.64
C SER A 309 -1.84 10.22 -1.80
N LEU A 310 -1.26 10.29 -3.00
CA LEU A 310 -1.73 9.55 -4.18
C LEU A 310 -1.66 8.04 -3.94
N GLY A 311 -0.52 7.54 -3.42
CA GLY A 311 -0.36 6.14 -3.04
C GLY A 311 -1.44 5.69 -2.04
N ARG A 312 -1.72 6.50 -1.01
CA ARG A 312 -2.81 6.22 -0.07
C ARG A 312 -4.19 6.22 -0.71
N THR A 313 -4.49 7.16 -1.62
CA THR A 313 -5.78 7.18 -2.32
C THR A 313 -5.95 5.99 -3.26
N LEU A 314 -4.90 5.59 -3.97
CA LEU A 314 -4.90 4.40 -4.84
C LEU A 314 -5.08 3.12 -4.02
N ALA A 315 -4.41 2.99 -2.88
CA ALA A 315 -4.58 1.87 -1.96
C ALA A 315 -6.04 1.76 -1.45
N GLN A 316 -6.62 2.89 -1.00
CA GLN A 316 -8.02 2.94 -0.58
C GLN A 316 -9.00 2.64 -1.72
N GLN A 317 -8.67 3.01 -2.96
CA GLN A 317 -9.48 2.70 -4.13
C GLN A 317 -9.39 1.22 -4.52
N GLY A 318 -8.20 0.61 -4.47
CA GLY A 318 -8.03 -0.83 -4.67
C GLY A 318 -8.85 -1.64 -3.66
N GLU A 319 -8.89 -1.17 -2.41
CA GLU A 319 -9.72 -1.76 -1.36
C GLU A 319 -11.24 -1.59 -1.62
N LYS A 320 -11.67 -0.40 -2.07
CA LYS A 320 -13.07 -0.14 -2.45
C LYS A 320 -13.53 -0.96 -3.66
N LEU A 321 -12.67 -1.14 -4.67
CA LEU A 321 -12.98 -1.96 -5.85
C LEU A 321 -13.09 -3.44 -5.47
N ARG A 322 -12.18 -3.95 -4.62
CA ARG A 322 -12.33 -5.28 -4.00
C ARG A 322 -13.65 -5.41 -3.23
N ALA A 323 -14.01 -4.41 -2.43
CA ALA A 323 -15.24 -4.41 -1.65
C ALA A 323 -16.53 -4.28 -2.50
N ARG A 324 -16.48 -3.60 -3.65
CA ARG A 324 -17.60 -3.53 -4.61
C ARG A 324 -17.77 -4.83 -5.40
N GLY A 325 -16.66 -5.46 -5.81
CA GLY A 325 -16.67 -6.79 -6.43
C GLY A 325 -17.31 -7.86 -5.55
N SER A 326 -17.20 -7.72 -4.22
CA SER A 326 -17.80 -8.67 -3.27
C SER A 326 -19.28 -8.43 -2.94
N LYS A 327 -19.90 -7.31 -3.39
CA LYS A 327 -21.24 -6.88 -2.94
C LYS A 327 -22.33 -6.91 -4.00
N LYS A 328 -22.01 -7.08 -5.29
CA LYS A 328 -23.00 -7.10 -6.38
C LYS A 328 -23.54 -8.53 -6.63
N GLY A 329 -23.97 -9.20 -5.58
CA GLY A 329 -24.82 -10.39 -5.63
C GLY A 329 -26.26 -9.99 -5.33
N GLY A 330 -27.02 -9.61 -6.36
CA GLY A 330 -28.40 -9.17 -6.19
C GLY A 330 -29.10 -8.79 -7.49
N THR A 331 -29.79 -9.77 -8.08
CA THR A 331 -30.95 -9.66 -9.00
C THR A 331 -30.73 -9.01 -10.37
N GLY A 332 -30.16 -9.78 -11.30
CA GLY A 332 -30.15 -9.49 -12.73
C GLY A 332 -29.68 -10.71 -13.54
N SER A 333 -30.56 -11.71 -13.68
CA SER A 333 -30.57 -12.78 -14.69
C SER A 333 -29.24 -13.40 -15.17
N TRP A 334 -28.55 -14.13 -14.28
CA TRP A 334 -27.60 -15.19 -14.67
C TRP A 334 -28.20 -16.61 -14.56
N ARG A 335 -29.27 -16.76 -13.77
CA ARG A 335 -30.00 -18.04 -13.62
C ARG A 335 -30.69 -18.51 -14.90
N GLY A 336 -31.11 -17.59 -15.78
CA GLY A 336 -31.71 -17.94 -17.08
C GLY A 336 -30.71 -18.48 -18.12
N ILE A 337 -29.40 -18.33 -17.86
CA ILE A 337 -28.33 -18.84 -18.73
C ILE A 337 -27.86 -20.22 -18.25
N LEU A 338 -27.87 -20.46 -16.94
CA LEU A 338 -27.45 -21.74 -16.34
C LEU A 338 -28.47 -22.87 -16.52
N ASP A 339 -29.77 -22.56 -16.52
CA ASP A 339 -30.84 -23.54 -16.72
C ASP A 339 -30.85 -24.19 -18.13
N LYS A 340 -30.13 -23.57 -19.09
CA LYS A 340 -29.90 -24.13 -20.43
C LYS A 340 -28.67 -25.03 -20.54
N VAL A 341 -27.73 -24.94 -19.59
CA VAL A 341 -26.48 -25.70 -19.62
C VAL A 341 -26.60 -26.95 -18.73
N GLU A 342 -27.41 -26.89 -17.67
CA GLU A 342 -27.67 -28.03 -16.78
C GLU A 342 -28.52 -29.14 -17.43
N LYS A 343 -29.19 -28.85 -18.56
CA LYS A 343 -29.99 -29.82 -19.32
C LYS A 343 -29.17 -30.75 -20.23
N ASP A 344 -27.89 -30.45 -20.48
CA ASP A 344 -27.05 -31.19 -21.43
C ASP A 344 -25.95 -32.06 -20.77
N ALA A 345 -25.84 -32.09 -19.45
CA ALA A 345 -24.79 -32.86 -18.76
C ALA A 345 -25.39 -33.78 -17.69
N THR A 346 -26.00 -34.89 -18.13
CA THR A 346 -26.37 -36.00 -17.24
C THR A 346 -25.51 -37.22 -17.55
N GLU A 347 -24.47 -37.45 -16.74
CA GLU A 347 -23.83 -38.76 -16.60
C GLU A 347 -23.53 -39.00 -15.10
N PRO A 348 -23.92 -40.14 -14.50
CA PRO A 348 -23.90 -40.29 -13.05
C PRO A 348 -22.59 -40.87 -12.52
N LEU A 349 -21.98 -40.21 -11.52
CA LEU A 349 -20.91 -40.80 -10.70
C LEU A 349 -21.31 -40.82 -9.22
N LEU A 350 -21.45 -42.05 -8.72
CA LEU A 350 -21.20 -42.63 -7.38
C LEU A 350 -21.66 -41.90 -6.08
N PRO A 351 -22.14 -42.65 -5.07
CA PRO A 351 -22.62 -42.08 -3.81
C PRO A 351 -21.49 -41.61 -2.87
N PRO A 352 -21.76 -40.65 -1.97
CA PRO A 352 -20.77 -40.05 -1.08
C PRO A 352 -20.31 -41.01 0.03
N ARG A 353 -19.01 -40.92 0.35
CA ARG A 353 -18.31 -41.67 1.40
C ARG A 353 -18.68 -41.11 2.78
N GLN A 354 -19.14 -41.98 3.68
CA GLN A 354 -19.41 -41.67 5.09
C GLN A 354 -18.12 -41.24 5.84
N PRO A 355 -18.22 -40.32 6.82
CA PRO A 355 -17.08 -39.94 7.66
C PRO A 355 -16.75 -41.08 8.65
N ALA A 356 -15.49 -41.52 8.64
CA ALA A 356 -14.99 -42.56 9.52
C ALA A 356 -14.76 -42.03 10.95
N ALA A 357 -15.13 -42.86 11.92
CA ALA A 357 -14.88 -42.69 13.35
C ALA A 357 -13.38 -42.69 13.69
N ALA A 358 -13.07 -42.12 14.86
CA ALA A 358 -11.74 -41.92 15.45
C ALA A 358 -10.73 -43.04 15.16
N ALA A 359 -9.56 -42.65 14.63
CA ALA A 359 -8.47 -43.56 14.31
C ALA A 359 -7.65 -43.95 15.56
N PRO A 360 -7.24 -45.23 15.70
CA PRO A 360 -6.32 -45.70 16.72
C PRO A 360 -4.88 -45.25 16.45
N GLN A 361 -4.10 -45.08 17.51
CA GLN A 361 -2.68 -44.72 17.47
C GLN A 361 -1.87 -45.74 16.64
N MET A 362 -1.51 -45.35 15.41
CA MET A 362 -0.59 -46.09 14.55
C MET A 362 0.84 -45.88 15.02
N GLN A 363 1.53 -46.98 15.32
CA GLN A 363 2.98 -47.04 15.37
C GLN A 363 3.55 -46.46 14.07
N ALA A 364 4.50 -45.53 14.20
CA ALA A 364 5.13 -44.83 13.08
C ALA A 364 5.73 -45.85 12.11
N GLN A 365 5.07 -46.07 10.98
CA GLN A 365 5.66 -46.79 9.86
C GLN A 365 6.92 -46.03 9.41
N PRO A 366 8.01 -46.73 9.04
CA PRO A 366 9.18 -46.09 8.46
C PRO A 366 8.73 -45.24 7.26
N ARG A 367 9.06 -43.94 7.29
CA ARG A 367 8.73 -43.04 6.18
C ARG A 367 9.29 -43.65 4.89
N PRO A 368 8.50 -43.71 3.80
CA PRO A 368 9.00 -44.11 2.50
C PRO A 368 10.27 -43.34 2.17
N GLU A 369 11.26 -43.99 1.54
CA GLU A 369 12.46 -43.31 1.05
C GLU A 369 12.04 -42.16 0.13
N MET A 370 12.22 -40.94 0.62
CA MET A 370 11.83 -39.72 -0.09
C MET A 370 12.77 -39.51 -1.27
N HIS A 371 12.25 -39.10 -2.43
CA HIS A 371 13.09 -38.85 -3.60
C HIS A 371 14.15 -37.78 -3.25
N PRO A 372 15.40 -37.87 -3.72
CA PRO A 372 16.47 -36.94 -3.31
C PRO A 372 16.15 -35.47 -3.65
N GLU A 373 15.31 -35.22 -4.65
CA GLU A 373 14.82 -33.89 -5.00
C GLU A 373 13.77 -33.36 -4.02
N GLU A 374 12.86 -34.22 -3.56
CA GLU A 374 11.86 -33.87 -2.55
C GLU A 374 12.53 -33.59 -1.21
N ALA A 375 13.57 -34.36 -0.86
CA ALA A 375 14.37 -34.12 0.33
C ALA A 375 15.11 -32.76 0.29
N ARG A 376 15.60 -32.36 -0.90
CA ARG A 376 16.19 -31.02 -1.12
C ARG A 376 15.15 -29.92 -0.95
N LEU A 377 13.98 -30.06 -1.57
CA LEU A 377 12.89 -29.07 -1.45
C LEU A 377 12.40 -28.93 -0.01
N ASP A 378 12.28 -30.03 0.75
CA ASP A 378 11.91 -30.01 2.16
C ASP A 378 12.97 -29.28 3.01
N ARG A 379 14.27 -29.50 2.78
CA ARG A 379 15.35 -28.74 3.44
C ARG A 379 15.27 -27.25 3.13
N MET A 380 15.13 -26.89 1.86
CA MET A 380 15.01 -25.50 1.45
C MET A 380 13.80 -24.82 2.09
N GLN A 381 12.66 -25.50 2.19
CA GLN A 381 11.45 -24.98 2.83
C GLN A 381 11.65 -24.77 4.34
N ARG A 382 12.26 -25.73 5.04
CA ARG A 382 12.60 -25.56 6.46
C ARG A 382 13.55 -24.40 6.69
N PHE A 383 14.51 -24.21 5.80
CA PHE A 383 15.39 -23.04 5.82
C PHE A 383 14.59 -21.74 5.68
N THR A 384 13.59 -21.65 4.79
CA THR A 384 12.76 -20.44 4.66
C THR A 384 11.96 -20.12 5.92
N MET A 385 11.52 -21.16 6.65
CA MET A 385 10.86 -21.00 7.94
C MET A 385 11.82 -20.47 9.01
N ALA A 386 13.03 -21.05 9.10
CA ALA A 386 14.06 -20.59 10.03
C ALA A 386 14.50 -19.15 9.74
N LEU A 387 14.66 -18.82 8.45
CA LEU A 387 15.01 -17.49 8.00
C LEU A 387 13.93 -16.45 8.35
N LYS A 388 12.64 -16.79 8.16
CA LYS A 388 11.54 -15.94 8.63
C LYS A 388 11.60 -15.76 10.14
N ALA A 389 11.78 -16.85 10.90
CA ALA A 389 11.83 -16.80 12.36
C ALA A 389 12.90 -15.81 12.85
N GLN A 390 14.06 -15.81 12.20
CA GLN A 390 15.18 -14.92 12.52
C GLN A 390 14.92 -13.46 12.15
N LEU A 391 14.36 -13.20 10.95
CA LEU A 391 14.22 -11.83 10.44
C LEU A 391 12.94 -11.13 10.89
N LEU A 392 11.83 -11.86 10.94
CA LEU A 392 10.48 -11.31 11.17
C LEU A 392 9.83 -11.84 12.45
N GLY A 393 10.53 -12.70 13.19
CA GLY A 393 10.02 -13.36 14.39
C GLY A 393 9.32 -14.69 14.10
N MET A 394 9.01 -15.42 15.19
CA MET A 394 8.48 -16.78 15.13
C MET A 394 7.16 -16.85 14.32
N PRO A 395 7.01 -17.86 13.44
CA PRO A 395 5.74 -18.10 12.74
C PRO A 395 4.58 -18.31 13.72
N THR A 396 3.40 -17.79 13.36
CA THR A 396 2.17 -18.07 14.11
C THR A 396 1.73 -19.52 13.89
N ALA A 397 0.91 -20.06 14.82
CA ALA A 397 0.42 -21.44 14.72
C ALA A 397 -0.38 -21.71 13.44
N ASP A 398 -1.15 -20.72 12.96
CA ASP A 398 -1.90 -20.82 11.69
C ASP A 398 -0.96 -20.91 10.49
N GLU A 399 0.08 -20.07 10.44
CA GLU A 399 1.06 -20.10 9.36
C GLU A 399 1.84 -21.41 9.34
N GLN A 400 2.19 -21.95 10.50
CA GLN A 400 2.83 -23.25 10.60
C GLN A 400 1.91 -24.36 10.11
N GLN A 401 0.63 -24.35 10.51
CA GLN A 401 -0.35 -25.33 10.05
C GLN A 401 -0.57 -25.26 8.52
N ARG A 402 -0.60 -24.07 7.94
CA ARG A 402 -0.72 -23.88 6.48
C ARG A 402 0.52 -24.35 5.73
N PHE A 403 1.70 -24.08 6.28
CA PHE A 403 2.96 -24.58 5.74
C PHE A 403 3.01 -26.11 5.76
N GLU A 404 2.65 -26.73 6.89
CA GLU A 404 2.51 -28.19 7.02
C GLU A 404 1.40 -28.76 6.11
N GLY A 405 0.36 -27.97 5.86
CA GLY A 405 -0.74 -28.27 4.92
C GLY A 405 -0.36 -28.18 3.44
N GLY A 406 0.89 -27.81 3.11
CA GLY A 406 1.41 -27.81 1.75
C GLY A 406 1.54 -26.43 1.11
N GLU A 407 1.32 -25.34 1.84
CA GLU A 407 1.59 -23.97 1.37
C GLU A 407 3.09 -23.64 1.42
N ARG A 408 3.87 -24.35 0.59
CA ARG A 408 5.34 -24.35 0.57
C ARG A 408 5.98 -22.99 0.32
N ASN A 409 5.25 -22.05 -0.28
CA ASN A 409 5.75 -20.71 -0.64
C ASN A 409 5.30 -19.60 0.33
N LEU A 410 4.62 -19.94 1.43
CA LEU A 410 4.06 -18.96 2.37
C LEU A 410 5.14 -18.03 2.93
N PHE A 411 6.18 -18.61 3.53
CA PHE A 411 7.24 -17.84 4.18
C PHE A 411 8.12 -17.08 3.18
N VAL A 412 8.37 -17.65 2.01
CA VAL A 412 9.11 -16.97 0.94
C VAL A 412 8.36 -15.73 0.47
N SER A 413 7.05 -15.83 0.29
CA SER A 413 6.22 -14.70 -0.14
C SER A 413 6.19 -13.58 0.90
N GLN A 414 6.20 -13.93 2.20
CA GLN A 414 6.27 -12.96 3.30
C GLN A 414 7.64 -12.27 3.37
N LEU A 415 8.73 -13.02 3.22
CA LEU A 415 10.07 -12.46 3.16
C LEU A 415 10.23 -11.49 1.97
N LEU A 416 9.71 -11.85 0.80
CA LEU A 416 9.77 -11.02 -0.42
C LEU A 416 8.79 -9.84 -0.43
N ALA A 417 7.86 -9.77 0.53
CA ALA A 417 6.98 -8.61 0.70
C ALA A 417 7.68 -7.45 1.41
N VAL A 418 8.79 -7.72 2.10
CA VAL A 418 9.67 -6.69 2.68
C VAL A 418 10.39 -5.95 1.56
N ASP A 419 10.71 -4.67 1.77
CA ASP A 419 11.49 -3.90 0.80
C ASP A 419 12.81 -4.62 0.45
N PRO A 420 13.14 -4.79 -0.85
CA PRO A 420 14.28 -5.62 -1.26
C PRO A 420 15.64 -5.07 -0.79
N ILE A 421 15.77 -3.76 -0.57
CA ILE A 421 17.01 -3.17 -0.05
C ILE A 421 17.14 -3.48 1.43
N GLU A 422 16.06 -3.28 2.19
CA GLU A 422 16.00 -3.59 3.61
C GLU A 422 16.22 -5.08 3.87
N MET A 423 15.53 -5.96 3.13
CA MET A 423 15.67 -7.41 3.21
C MET A 423 17.12 -7.85 2.95
N ARG A 424 17.82 -7.27 1.98
CA ARG A 424 19.23 -7.59 1.71
C ARG A 424 20.14 -7.16 2.85
N ALA A 425 19.92 -5.98 3.42
CA ALA A 425 20.70 -5.50 4.57
C ALA A 425 20.48 -6.38 5.80
N GLN A 426 19.22 -6.73 6.08
CA GLN A 426 18.85 -7.64 7.18
C GLN A 426 19.42 -9.04 6.99
N LEU A 427 19.33 -9.60 5.77
CA LEU A 427 19.95 -10.89 5.44
C LEU A 427 21.45 -10.88 5.65
N ARG A 428 22.14 -9.83 5.19
CA ARG A 428 23.59 -9.69 5.37
C ARG A 428 23.95 -9.62 6.86
N SER A 429 23.22 -8.85 7.66
CA SER A 429 23.42 -8.77 9.11
C SER A 429 23.19 -10.13 9.77
N ALA A 430 22.03 -10.76 9.53
CA ALA A 430 21.66 -12.03 10.13
C ALA A 430 22.63 -13.17 9.77
N ILE A 431 23.04 -13.24 8.50
CA ILE A 431 24.04 -14.23 8.04
C ILE A 431 25.41 -13.96 8.67
N SER A 432 25.78 -12.70 8.92
CA SER A 432 27.05 -12.38 9.57
C SER A 432 27.05 -12.61 11.08
N GLU A 433 25.89 -12.56 11.72
CA GLU A 433 25.72 -12.69 13.16
C GLU A 433 25.52 -14.15 13.61
N ASP A 434 24.89 -14.99 12.79
CA ASP A 434 24.59 -16.39 13.11
C ASP A 434 25.29 -17.37 12.15
N GLU A 435 26.31 -18.07 12.66
CA GLU A 435 27.09 -19.06 11.91
C GLU A 435 26.23 -20.24 11.40
N ASN A 436 25.23 -20.68 12.18
CA ASN A 436 24.34 -21.76 11.75
C ASN A 436 23.47 -21.31 10.58
N LEU A 437 23.02 -20.06 10.61
CA LEU A 437 22.26 -19.49 9.50
C LEU A 437 23.14 -19.32 8.26
N ALA A 438 24.42 -18.96 8.45
CA ALA A 438 25.37 -18.83 7.36
C ALA A 438 25.65 -20.16 6.64
N GLU A 439 25.79 -21.25 7.40
CA GLU A 439 25.93 -22.62 6.88
C GLU A 439 24.64 -23.07 6.19
N ALA A 440 23.49 -22.83 6.81
CA ALA A 440 22.20 -23.19 6.23
C ALA A 440 21.91 -22.41 4.92
N ALA A 441 22.36 -21.15 4.83
CA ALA A 441 22.28 -20.35 3.61
C ALA A 441 23.18 -20.91 2.50
N GLU A 442 24.38 -21.40 2.81
CA GLU A 442 25.24 -22.09 1.84
C GLU A 442 24.62 -23.39 1.35
N MET A 443 24.07 -24.18 2.27
CA MET A 443 23.37 -25.41 1.92
C MET A 443 22.16 -25.13 1.03
N PHE A 444 21.42 -24.05 1.31
CA PHE A 444 20.30 -23.60 0.47
C PHE A 444 20.76 -23.22 -0.94
N LEU A 445 21.84 -22.44 -1.07
CA LEU A 445 22.39 -22.06 -2.38
C LEU A 445 22.83 -23.31 -3.17
N SER A 446 23.56 -24.22 -2.52
CA SER A 446 24.02 -25.48 -3.12
C SER A 446 22.86 -26.39 -3.54
N ASP A 447 21.84 -26.55 -2.69
CA ASP A 447 20.65 -27.35 -3.01
C ASP A 447 19.90 -26.76 -4.22
N PHE A 448 19.83 -25.43 -4.34
CA PHE A 448 19.22 -24.76 -5.50
C PHE A 448 20.06 -24.89 -6.77
N ASP A 449 21.39 -24.78 -6.68
CA ASP A 449 22.30 -25.00 -7.82
C ASP A 449 22.16 -26.41 -8.40
N GLN A 450 21.98 -27.42 -7.53
CA GLN A 450 21.72 -28.78 -7.97
C GLN A 450 20.34 -28.97 -8.60
N LEU A 451 19.35 -28.12 -8.28
CA LEU A 451 18.06 -28.08 -8.97
C LEU A 451 18.17 -27.35 -10.33
N LEU A 452 19.08 -26.38 -10.44
CA LEU A 452 19.39 -25.67 -11.68
C LEU A 452 20.19 -26.53 -12.68
N ALA A 453 21.06 -27.41 -12.19
CA ALA A 453 21.94 -28.25 -13.00
C ALA A 453 21.23 -29.00 -14.17
N PRO A 454 20.11 -29.72 -13.97
CA PRO A 454 19.41 -30.38 -15.07
C PRO A 454 18.83 -29.37 -16.08
N VAL A 455 18.34 -28.22 -15.61
CA VAL A 455 17.76 -27.17 -16.46
C VAL A 455 18.82 -26.51 -17.35
N MET A 456 20.04 -26.38 -16.86
CA MET A 456 21.18 -25.83 -17.62
C MET A 456 21.75 -26.83 -18.65
N GLY A 457 21.45 -28.13 -18.52
CA GLY A 457 21.98 -29.18 -19.40
C GLY A 457 21.30 -29.30 -20.77
N ASP A 458 20.07 -28.81 -20.93
CA ASP A 458 19.19 -29.11 -22.08
C ASP A 458 19.40 -28.24 -23.35
N GLY A 459 20.57 -27.64 -23.50
CA GLY A 459 20.96 -26.86 -24.68
C GLY A 459 20.47 -25.39 -24.66
N PRO A 460 21.19 -24.48 -25.36
CA PRO A 460 21.24 -23.06 -25.04
C PRO A 460 19.95 -22.25 -25.24
N LYS A 461 18.93 -22.79 -25.91
CA LYS A 461 17.66 -22.06 -26.15
C LYS A 461 16.54 -22.46 -25.21
N ARG A 462 16.49 -23.72 -24.78
CA ARG A 462 15.46 -24.24 -23.87
C ARG A 462 15.83 -24.01 -22.41
N SER A 463 17.14 -24.00 -22.13
CA SER A 463 17.71 -23.65 -20.83
C SER A 463 17.29 -22.26 -20.38
N ASP A 464 17.31 -21.27 -21.28
CA ASP A 464 17.14 -19.86 -20.89
C ASP A 464 15.73 -19.55 -20.41
N GLU A 465 14.70 -20.11 -21.07
CA GLU A 465 13.30 -19.86 -20.68
C GLU A 465 12.94 -20.58 -19.37
N ALA A 466 13.35 -21.84 -19.23
CA ALA A 466 13.12 -22.62 -18.01
C ALA A 466 13.90 -22.05 -16.81
N LEU A 467 15.14 -21.62 -17.03
CA LEU A 467 15.96 -20.94 -16.04
C LEU A 467 15.32 -19.62 -15.60
N GLN A 468 14.88 -18.79 -16.55
CA GLN A 468 14.19 -17.53 -16.25
C GLN A 468 12.88 -17.78 -15.47
N GLN A 469 12.12 -18.81 -15.84
CA GLN A 469 10.89 -19.17 -15.13
C GLN A 469 11.19 -19.60 -13.69
N MET A 470 12.25 -20.39 -13.48
CA MET A 470 12.64 -20.83 -12.15
C MET A 470 13.19 -19.69 -11.29
N LEU A 471 13.97 -18.78 -11.86
CA LEU A 471 14.46 -17.59 -11.15
C LEU A 471 13.36 -16.57 -10.85
N ARG A 472 12.29 -16.55 -11.66
CA ARG A 472 11.08 -15.74 -11.39
C ARG A 472 10.20 -16.32 -10.29
N SER A 473 10.34 -17.61 -9.97
CA SER A 473 9.61 -18.22 -8.86
C SER A 473 9.98 -17.54 -7.52
N PRO A 474 9.10 -17.55 -6.51
CA PRO A 474 9.41 -16.96 -5.21
C PRO A 474 10.72 -17.49 -4.62
N ILE A 475 10.94 -18.81 -4.70
CA ILE A 475 12.16 -19.43 -4.16
C ILE A 475 13.41 -19.03 -4.95
N GLY A 476 13.29 -18.85 -6.28
CA GLY A 476 14.37 -18.34 -7.12
C GLY A 476 14.72 -16.88 -6.82
N ARG A 477 13.72 -16.04 -6.54
CA ARG A 477 13.95 -14.65 -6.10
C ARG A 477 14.66 -14.60 -4.75
N LEU A 478 14.30 -15.49 -3.83
CA LEU A 478 14.98 -15.61 -2.53
C LEU A 478 16.42 -16.10 -2.70
N TYR A 479 16.67 -17.07 -3.59
CA TYR A 479 18.01 -17.52 -3.96
C TYR A 479 18.90 -16.37 -4.46
N VAL A 480 18.41 -15.54 -5.36
CA VAL A 480 19.15 -14.35 -5.82
C VAL A 480 19.42 -13.39 -4.66
N ALA A 481 18.43 -13.13 -3.79
CA ALA A 481 18.61 -12.22 -2.67
C ALA A 481 19.66 -12.71 -1.66
N ILE A 482 19.66 -14.00 -1.33
CA ILE A 482 20.64 -14.62 -0.42
C ILE A 482 22.02 -14.63 -1.05
N GLY A 483 22.13 -15.00 -2.33
CA GLY A 483 23.40 -15.00 -3.04
C GLY A 483 24.02 -13.60 -3.13
N THR A 484 23.23 -12.56 -3.43
CA THR A 484 23.72 -11.17 -3.39
C THR A 484 24.11 -10.74 -1.97
N ALA A 485 23.39 -11.17 -0.94
CA ALA A 485 23.71 -10.83 0.45
C ALA A 485 25.06 -11.44 0.88
N LYS A 486 25.35 -12.69 0.48
CA LYS A 486 26.63 -13.39 0.72
C LYS A 486 27.76 -12.99 -0.24
N GLY A 487 27.50 -12.22 -1.29
CA GLY A 487 28.50 -11.93 -2.33
C GLY A 487 28.81 -13.13 -3.23
N HIS A 488 27.85 -14.04 -3.39
CA HIS A 488 27.93 -15.17 -4.32
C HIS A 488 27.65 -14.74 -5.78
N PHE A 489 26.88 -13.67 -5.95
CA PHE A 489 26.66 -12.99 -7.23
C PHE A 489 27.27 -11.60 -7.15
N ASP A 490 28.27 -11.32 -7.99
CA ASP A 490 28.89 -10.01 -8.16
C ASP A 490 27.97 -9.02 -8.91
#